data_AF-E1K0U0-F1
#
_entry.id   AF-E1K0U0-F1
#
_cell.length_a   1.000
_cell.length_b   1.000
_cell.length_c   1.000
_cell.angle_alpha   90.00
_cell.angle_beta   90.00
_cell.angle_gamma   90.00
#
_symmetry.space_group_name_H-M   'P 1'
#
loop_
_entity.id
_entity.type
_entity.pdbx_description
1 polymer ?
#
loop_
_entity_poly.entity_id
_entity_poly.type
_entity_poly.pdbx_seq_one_letter_code
_entity_poly.pdbx_strand_id
1 'polypeptide(L)'
;MSVRLRSFCMALLAAALLSSPLPAFAQQNGQAPSAPANPAVYVGSKACQECHAKEYESYSKYSKKAHSSQSVKIMAKKLTPEELRGCFACHTTGYGQPGGFVSFEKTPELANAGCEVCHGPGSAHVASGGDPSLIKSKLAMSECERCHNAERVRNFNFKPMLFAGAH
;
A
#
# COMPACT_ATOMS: atom_id res chain seq x y z
N MET A 1 -1.18 -72.42 43.36
CA MET A 1 -0.20 -73.02 44.28
C MET A 1 1.18 -72.96 43.66
N SER A 2 2.19 -72.61 44.47
CA SER A 2 3.64 -72.78 44.25
C SER A 2 4.43 -71.68 43.52
N VAL A 3 4.91 -70.77 44.38
CA VAL A 3 6.10 -69.92 44.36
C VAL A 3 7.34 -70.58 43.71
N ARG A 4 8.14 -69.83 42.95
CA ARG A 4 9.62 -69.81 43.09
C ARG A 4 10.22 -68.44 42.78
N LEU A 5 10.68 -67.83 43.87
CA LEU A 5 11.51 -66.65 44.00
C LEU A 5 12.92 -66.93 43.48
N ARG A 6 13.49 -66.04 42.66
CA ARG A 6 14.94 -65.92 42.47
C ARG A 6 15.34 -64.44 42.46
N SER A 7 15.91 -64.02 43.59
CA SER A 7 16.74 -62.82 43.71
C SER A 7 17.97 -62.94 42.82
N PHE A 8 18.35 -61.88 42.10
CA PHE A 8 19.75 -61.62 41.76
C PHE A 8 20.02 -60.12 41.59
N CYS A 9 20.95 -59.65 42.43
CA CYS A 9 21.96 -58.61 42.21
C CYS A 9 21.60 -57.29 41.53
N MET A 10 21.41 -56.27 42.38
CA MET A 10 22.27 -55.07 42.46
C MET A 10 23.23 -54.82 41.28
N ALA A 11 22.98 -53.74 40.54
CA ALA A 11 24.02 -52.97 39.84
C ALA A 11 23.55 -51.50 39.75
N LEU A 12 24.05 -50.69 40.68
CA LEU A 12 24.02 -49.23 40.61
C LEU A 12 24.89 -48.80 39.41
N LEU A 13 24.27 -48.19 38.40
CA LEU A 13 24.96 -47.40 37.39
C LEU A 13 24.45 -45.96 37.48
N ALA A 14 25.21 -45.15 38.22
CA ALA A 14 25.09 -43.71 38.22
C ALA A 14 25.49 -43.18 36.84
N ALA A 15 24.50 -42.79 36.03
CA ALA A 15 24.74 -42.03 34.81
C ALA A 15 24.91 -40.55 35.19
N ALA A 16 26.15 -40.07 35.08
CA ALA A 16 26.54 -38.70 35.31
C ALA A 16 25.79 -37.74 34.37
N LEU A 17 25.06 -36.79 34.96
CA LEU A 17 24.46 -35.65 34.29
C LEU A 17 25.57 -34.67 33.87
N LEU A 18 26.04 -34.77 32.63
CA LEU A 18 26.83 -33.69 32.02
C LEU A 18 25.88 -32.58 31.53
N SER A 19 25.58 -31.65 32.43
CA SER A 19 24.92 -30.39 32.12
C SER A 19 25.93 -29.44 31.46
N SER A 20 25.97 -29.45 30.14
CA SER A 20 26.67 -28.43 29.33
C SER A 20 25.87 -27.12 29.35
N PRO A 21 26.47 -25.96 29.69
CA PRO A 21 25.78 -24.69 29.59
C PRO A 21 25.64 -24.31 28.11
N LEU A 22 24.41 -24.13 27.64
CA LEU A 22 24.13 -23.57 26.33
C LEU A 22 24.62 -22.10 26.31
N PRO A 23 25.30 -21.63 25.25
CA PRO A 23 25.61 -20.22 25.12
C PRO A 23 24.31 -19.46 24.90
N ALA A 24 24.01 -18.53 25.81
CA ALA A 24 22.93 -17.57 25.64
C ALA A 24 23.26 -16.66 24.46
N PHE A 25 22.70 -16.96 23.29
CA PHE A 25 22.69 -16.01 22.18
C PHE A 25 21.87 -14.80 22.60
N ALA A 26 22.57 -13.70 22.85
CA ALA A 26 21.99 -12.39 23.09
C ALA A 26 21.07 -12.04 21.91
N GLN A 27 19.78 -11.89 22.21
CA GLN A 27 18.78 -11.41 21.27
C GLN A 27 19.15 -9.98 20.90
N GLN A 28 19.79 -9.79 19.76
CA GLN A 28 19.91 -8.47 19.16
C GLN A 28 18.49 -8.08 18.74
N ASN A 29 17.87 -7.24 19.57
CA ASN A 29 16.70 -6.47 19.20
C ASN A 29 17.04 -5.72 17.91
N GLY A 30 16.64 -6.29 16.78
CA GLY A 30 16.55 -5.60 15.50
C GLY A 30 15.51 -4.52 15.64
N GLN A 31 15.91 -3.37 16.17
CA GLN A 31 15.14 -2.15 16.08
C GLN A 31 15.06 -1.82 14.58
N ALA A 32 13.91 -2.15 13.97
CA ALA A 32 13.60 -1.70 12.63
C ALA A 32 13.81 -0.18 12.57
N PRO A 33 14.38 0.37 11.48
CA PRO A 33 14.55 1.80 11.33
C PRO A 33 13.19 2.47 11.55
N SER A 34 13.14 3.34 12.57
CA SER A 34 11.96 4.15 12.85
C SER A 34 11.64 4.97 11.62
N ALA A 35 10.44 4.74 11.06
CA ALA A 35 9.88 5.56 9.98
C ALA A 35 10.02 7.06 10.33
N PRO A 36 10.24 7.95 9.34
CA PRO A 36 10.37 9.37 9.61
C PRO A 36 9.17 9.87 10.41
N ALA A 37 9.42 10.77 11.37
CA ALA A 37 8.45 11.28 12.34
C ALA A 37 7.27 12.05 11.73
N ASN A 38 7.21 12.20 10.40
CA ASN A 38 6.11 12.81 9.66
C ASN A 38 5.53 11.79 8.67
N PRO A 39 4.20 11.69 8.56
CA PRO A 39 3.56 10.81 7.58
C PRO A 39 3.96 11.22 6.17
N ALA A 40 4.20 10.23 5.29
CA ALA A 40 4.45 10.49 3.87
C ALA A 40 3.28 11.28 3.27
N VAL A 41 3.62 12.22 2.38
CA VAL A 41 2.66 13.12 1.73
C VAL A 41 2.60 12.86 0.24
N TYR A 42 1.48 13.19 -0.37
CA TYR A 42 1.32 13.16 -1.82
C TYR A 42 2.13 14.28 -2.47
N VAL A 43 2.80 13.98 -3.58
CA VAL A 43 3.69 14.91 -4.31
C VAL A 43 3.26 15.16 -5.76
N GLY A 44 2.29 14.40 -6.25
CA GLY A 44 1.75 14.47 -7.60
C GLY A 44 2.58 13.70 -8.63
N SER A 45 1.91 13.24 -9.70
CA SER A 45 2.54 12.45 -10.77
C SER A 45 3.75 13.12 -11.42
N LYS A 46 3.80 14.45 -11.43
CA LYS A 46 4.90 15.20 -12.05
C LYS A 46 6.24 14.91 -11.36
N ALA A 47 6.26 14.73 -10.04
CA ALA A 47 7.47 14.35 -9.31
C ALA A 47 8.01 12.97 -9.76
N CYS A 48 7.12 12.08 -10.22
CA CYS A 48 7.50 10.76 -10.73
C CYS A 48 8.21 10.85 -12.10
N GLN A 49 7.92 11.88 -12.91
CA GLN A 49 8.42 12.03 -14.28
C GLN A 49 9.95 12.10 -14.35
N GLU A 50 10.61 12.65 -13.32
CA GLU A 50 12.06 12.87 -13.31
C GLU A 50 12.84 11.55 -13.40
N CYS A 51 12.35 10.48 -12.77
CA CYS A 51 12.95 9.15 -12.80
C CYS A 51 12.18 8.15 -13.70
N HIS A 52 10.87 8.34 -13.88
CA HIS A 52 9.97 7.44 -14.60
C HIS A 52 9.33 8.11 -15.83
N ALA A 53 10.15 8.75 -16.67
CA ALA A 53 9.67 9.52 -17.82
C ALA A 53 8.81 8.68 -18.79
N LYS A 54 9.21 7.43 -19.04
CA LYS A 54 8.52 6.52 -19.97
C LYS A 54 7.15 6.12 -19.43
N GLU A 55 7.07 5.72 -18.17
CA GLU A 55 5.81 5.34 -17.52
C GLU A 55 4.89 6.55 -17.41
N TYR A 56 5.43 7.71 -17.03
CA TYR A 56 4.69 8.96 -16.97
C TYR A 56 4.11 9.34 -18.33
N GLU A 57 4.89 9.29 -19.41
CA GLU A 57 4.42 9.61 -20.76
C GLU A 57 3.33 8.63 -21.21
N SER A 58 3.58 7.32 -21.06
CA SER A 58 2.61 6.29 -21.43
C SER A 58 1.29 6.47 -20.67
N TYR A 59 1.36 6.61 -19.34
CA TYR A 59 0.19 6.78 -18.50
C TYR A 59 -0.58 8.06 -18.85
N SER A 60 0.14 9.18 -19.00
CA SER A 60 -0.45 10.48 -19.33
C SER A 60 -1.12 10.49 -20.69
N LYS A 61 -0.65 9.68 -21.65
CA LYS A 61 -1.16 9.65 -23.02
C LYS A 61 -2.31 8.68 -23.19
N TYR A 62 -2.24 7.51 -22.56
CA TYR A 62 -3.14 6.40 -22.85
C TYR A 62 -4.16 6.13 -21.73
N SER A 63 -3.89 6.53 -20.49
CA SER A 63 -4.84 6.32 -19.41
C SER A 63 -5.88 7.43 -19.34
N LYS A 64 -7.15 7.02 -19.30
CA LYS A 64 -8.26 7.94 -18.99
C LYS A 64 -8.15 8.52 -17.57
N LYS A 65 -7.46 7.84 -16.66
CA LYS A 65 -7.29 8.25 -15.26
C LYS A 65 -6.40 9.48 -15.13
N ALA A 66 -5.41 9.63 -16.01
CA ALA A 66 -4.59 10.83 -16.11
C ALA A 66 -5.39 12.11 -16.48
N HIS A 67 -6.65 11.97 -16.88
CA HIS A 67 -7.55 13.06 -17.27
C HIS A 67 -8.89 13.04 -16.52
N SER A 68 -8.96 12.33 -15.40
CA SER A 68 -10.20 12.13 -14.64
C SER A 68 -10.88 13.42 -14.18
N SER A 69 -10.15 14.53 -14.01
CA SER A 69 -10.74 15.82 -13.67
C SER A 69 -11.75 16.32 -14.70
N GLN A 70 -11.59 15.96 -15.98
CA GLN A 70 -12.47 16.41 -17.05
C GLN A 70 -13.89 15.89 -16.84
N SER A 71 -14.05 14.60 -16.54
CA SER A 71 -15.37 14.02 -16.29
C SER A 71 -15.97 14.56 -14.99
N VAL A 72 -15.17 14.76 -13.95
CA VAL A 72 -15.63 15.36 -12.69
C VAL A 72 -16.19 16.77 -12.94
N LYS A 73 -15.47 17.62 -13.69
CA LYS A 73 -15.92 18.99 -14.01
C LYS A 73 -17.20 19.02 -14.84
N ILE A 74 -17.39 18.05 -15.73
CA ILE A 74 -18.64 17.91 -16.50
C ILE A 74 -19.81 17.57 -15.56
N MET A 75 -19.60 16.60 -14.66
CA MET A 75 -20.64 16.16 -13.72
C MET A 75 -20.95 17.19 -12.63
N ALA A 76 -19.95 17.96 -12.20
CA ALA A 76 -20.08 18.96 -11.13
C ALA A 76 -21.23 19.95 -11.32
N LYS A 77 -21.60 20.26 -12.56
CA LYS A 77 -22.72 21.18 -12.88
C LYS A 77 -24.10 20.67 -12.44
N LYS A 78 -24.22 19.38 -12.13
CA LYS A 78 -25.47 18.70 -11.79
C LYS A 78 -25.48 18.15 -10.36
N LEU A 79 -24.45 18.44 -9.57
CA LEU A 79 -24.25 17.85 -8.25
C LEU A 79 -24.20 18.94 -7.19
N THR A 80 -24.67 18.60 -6.00
CA THR A 80 -24.40 19.39 -4.80
C THR A 80 -22.91 19.33 -4.45
N PRO A 81 -22.38 20.29 -3.68
CA PRO A 81 -21.01 20.22 -3.17
C PRO A 81 -20.71 18.92 -2.42
N GLU A 82 -21.68 18.41 -1.66
CA GLU A 82 -21.62 17.16 -0.91
C GLU A 82 -21.41 15.96 -1.83
N GLU A 83 -22.23 15.85 -2.88
CA GLU A 83 -22.13 14.77 -3.86
C GLU A 83 -20.84 14.85 -4.67
N LEU A 84 -20.42 16.07 -5.04
CA LEU A 84 -19.18 16.31 -5.79
C LEU A 84 -17.94 15.87 -5.01
N ARG A 85 -17.92 16.09 -3.69
CA ARG A 85 -16.82 15.61 -2.83
C ARG A 85 -16.64 14.09 -2.90
N GLY A 86 -17.73 13.34 -3.08
CA GLY A 86 -17.68 11.89 -3.28
C GLY A 86 -16.92 11.47 -4.55
N CYS A 87 -16.88 12.31 -5.58
CA CYS A 87 -16.15 12.04 -6.81
C CYS A 87 -14.63 12.11 -6.59
N PHE A 88 -14.16 13.03 -5.74
CA PHE A 88 -12.73 13.29 -5.57
C PHE A 88 -11.97 12.09 -5.01
N ALA A 89 -12.60 11.29 -4.15
CA ALA A 89 -11.98 10.10 -3.55
C ALA A 89 -11.38 9.11 -4.58
N CYS A 90 -11.90 9.08 -5.80
CA CYS A 90 -11.45 8.17 -6.85
C CYS A 90 -10.94 8.84 -8.12
N HIS A 91 -11.24 10.12 -8.31
CA HIS A 91 -10.91 10.85 -9.53
C HIS A 91 -9.83 11.93 -9.33
N THR A 92 -9.28 12.06 -8.13
CA THR A 92 -8.16 12.96 -7.84
C THR A 92 -7.11 12.22 -7.01
N THR A 93 -5.95 12.85 -6.81
CA THR A 93 -4.84 12.25 -6.08
C THR A 93 -4.90 12.65 -4.61
N GLY A 94 -5.04 11.68 -3.71
CA GLY A 94 -4.90 11.89 -2.27
C GLY A 94 -5.99 12.73 -1.59
N TYR A 95 -7.21 12.84 -2.16
CA TYR A 95 -8.26 13.66 -1.54
C TYR A 95 -8.50 13.31 -0.07
N GLY A 96 -8.43 14.32 0.81
CA GLY A 96 -8.57 14.16 2.26
C GLY A 96 -7.36 13.56 2.97
N GLN A 97 -6.22 13.39 2.28
CA GLN A 97 -4.96 12.89 2.85
C GLN A 97 -3.88 13.99 2.88
N PRO A 98 -2.83 13.86 3.71
CA PRO A 98 -1.73 14.83 3.79
C PRO A 98 -1.06 15.10 2.44
N GLY A 99 -1.01 16.37 2.04
CA GLY A 99 -0.45 16.80 0.75
C GLY A 99 -1.32 16.45 -0.47
N GLY A 100 -2.52 15.91 -0.27
CA GLY A 100 -3.41 15.50 -1.36
C GLY A 100 -4.27 16.62 -1.93
N PHE A 101 -5.12 16.25 -2.89
CA PHE A 101 -6.02 17.16 -3.59
C PHE A 101 -6.96 17.89 -2.60
N VAL A 102 -7.07 19.22 -2.76
CA VAL A 102 -7.99 20.06 -1.98
C VAL A 102 -9.11 20.61 -2.88
N SER A 103 -8.74 21.27 -3.98
CA SER A 103 -9.68 21.78 -4.98
C SER A 103 -8.96 21.98 -6.32
N PHE A 104 -9.72 22.21 -7.39
CA PHE A 104 -9.15 22.44 -8.72
C PHE A 104 -8.31 23.72 -8.79
N GLU A 105 -8.55 24.67 -7.89
CA GLU A 105 -7.87 25.96 -7.80
C GLU A 105 -6.62 25.87 -6.91
N LYS A 106 -6.70 25.12 -5.81
CA LYS A 106 -5.61 25.05 -4.81
C LYS A 106 -4.52 24.04 -5.17
N THR A 107 -4.90 22.92 -5.77
CA THR A 107 -3.99 21.80 -6.06
C THR A 107 -4.28 21.23 -7.47
N PRO A 108 -4.18 22.06 -8.54
CA PRO A 108 -4.50 21.62 -9.90
C PRO A 108 -3.65 20.43 -10.37
N GLU A 109 -2.43 20.30 -9.89
CA GLU A 109 -1.50 19.19 -10.17
C GLU A 109 -1.97 17.84 -9.60
N LEU A 110 -2.85 17.85 -8.60
CA LEU A 110 -3.44 16.65 -7.98
C LEU A 110 -4.87 16.39 -8.45
N ALA A 111 -5.36 17.17 -9.42
CA ALA A 111 -6.74 17.13 -9.89
C ALA A 111 -7.13 15.85 -10.63
N ASN A 112 -6.15 15.05 -11.08
CA ASN A 112 -6.39 13.80 -11.77
C ASN A 112 -6.05 12.61 -10.86
N ALA A 113 -6.53 11.43 -11.22
CA ALA A 113 -6.12 10.18 -10.62
C ALA A 113 -4.71 9.85 -11.15
N GLY A 114 -3.70 10.30 -10.40
CA GLY A 114 -2.29 10.18 -10.75
C GLY A 114 -1.66 8.87 -10.30
N CYS A 115 -0.33 8.79 -10.42
CA CYS A 115 0.47 7.62 -10.04
C CYS A 115 0.16 7.17 -8.61
N GLU A 116 0.05 8.14 -7.70
CA GLU A 116 -0.08 7.91 -6.26
C GLU A 116 -1.47 7.42 -5.82
N VAL A 117 -2.48 7.43 -6.70
CA VAL A 117 -3.78 6.79 -6.40
C VAL A 117 -3.60 5.29 -6.16
N CYS A 118 -2.72 4.67 -6.94
CA CYS A 118 -2.37 3.26 -6.80
C CYS A 118 -1.11 3.09 -5.94
N HIS A 119 -0.08 3.89 -6.21
CA HIS A 119 1.25 3.72 -5.60
C HIS A 119 1.37 4.29 -4.17
N GLY A 120 0.39 5.07 -3.70
CA GLY A 120 0.44 5.76 -2.41
C GLY A 120 1.29 7.03 -2.42
N PRO A 121 1.41 7.73 -1.27
CA PRO A 121 2.15 8.99 -1.16
C PRO A 121 3.65 8.78 -1.44
N GLY A 122 4.19 9.51 -2.42
CA GLY A 122 5.54 9.31 -2.94
C GLY A 122 6.65 10.12 -2.26
N SER A 123 6.34 10.97 -1.26
CA SER A 123 7.33 11.91 -0.73
C SER A 123 8.59 11.26 -0.18
N ALA A 124 8.47 10.14 0.54
CA ALA A 124 9.61 9.42 1.12
C ALA A 124 10.46 8.76 0.03
N HIS A 125 9.80 8.15 -0.96
CA HIS A 125 10.46 7.54 -2.12
C HIS A 125 11.26 8.57 -2.92
N VAL A 126 10.66 9.72 -3.26
CA VAL A 126 11.35 10.80 -3.97
C VAL A 126 12.51 11.36 -3.15
N ALA A 127 12.31 11.64 -1.85
CA ALA A 127 13.34 12.20 -0.99
C ALA A 127 14.55 11.27 -0.80
N SER A 128 14.34 9.95 -0.88
CA SER A 128 15.42 8.95 -0.82
C SER A 128 16.20 8.78 -2.12
N GLY A 129 15.82 9.48 -3.20
CA GLY A 129 16.39 9.26 -4.53
C GLY A 129 15.84 8.02 -5.25
N GLY A 130 14.66 7.53 -4.84
CA GLY A 130 13.95 6.46 -5.54
C GLY A 130 14.01 5.08 -4.88
N ASP A 131 14.14 4.98 -3.55
CA ASP A 131 14.10 3.68 -2.85
C ASP A 131 12.72 3.00 -3.05
N PRO A 132 12.66 1.87 -3.77
CA PRO A 132 11.39 1.21 -4.10
C PRO A 132 10.70 0.56 -2.90
N SER A 133 11.36 0.46 -1.74
CA SER A 133 10.75 -0.01 -0.49
C SER A 133 9.87 1.04 0.19
N LEU A 134 10.05 2.32 -0.17
CA LEU A 134 9.32 3.47 0.38
C LEU A 134 8.07 3.84 -0.44
N ILE A 135 7.69 3.00 -1.43
CA ILE A 135 6.50 3.17 -2.25
C ILE A 135 5.91 1.81 -2.62
N LYS A 136 4.63 1.76 -2.98
CA LYS A 136 3.99 0.52 -3.43
C LYS A 136 4.40 0.21 -4.86
N SER A 137 5.56 -0.41 -5.05
CA SER A 137 6.04 -0.82 -6.38
C SER A 137 5.23 -1.98 -6.98
N LYS A 138 4.66 -2.86 -6.14
CA LYS A 138 3.80 -3.97 -6.56
C LYS A 138 2.37 -3.75 -6.06
N LEU A 139 1.43 -3.70 -6.99
CA LEU A 139 0.01 -3.48 -6.69
C LEU A 139 -0.70 -4.82 -6.51
N ALA A 140 -1.49 -4.92 -5.44
CA ALA A 140 -2.46 -6.00 -5.26
C ALA A 140 -3.82 -5.58 -5.82
N MET A 141 -4.69 -6.56 -6.14
CA MET A 141 -6.04 -6.27 -6.65
C MET A 141 -6.88 -5.42 -5.69
N SER A 142 -6.64 -5.55 -4.38
CA SER A 142 -7.27 -4.73 -3.35
C SER A 142 -7.03 -3.22 -3.52
N GLU A 143 -5.93 -2.83 -4.16
CA GLU A 143 -5.62 -1.42 -4.44
C GLU A 143 -6.63 -0.83 -5.44
N CYS A 144 -7.04 -1.63 -6.43
CA CYS A 144 -8.00 -1.27 -7.46
C CYS A 144 -9.43 -1.21 -6.91
N GLU A 145 -9.75 -2.12 -6.00
CA GLU A 145 -11.09 -2.30 -5.42
C GLU A 145 -11.54 -1.13 -4.54
N ARG A 146 -10.62 -0.27 -4.08
CA ARG A 146 -10.97 0.98 -3.38
C ARG A 146 -11.97 1.83 -4.17
N CYS A 147 -11.81 1.85 -5.48
CA CYS A 147 -12.69 2.58 -6.40
C CYS A 147 -13.54 1.66 -7.25
N HIS A 148 -13.04 0.46 -7.56
CA HIS A 148 -13.73 -0.54 -8.38
C HIS A 148 -14.37 -1.63 -7.52
N ASN A 149 -15.27 -1.24 -6.61
CA ASN A 149 -16.02 -2.17 -5.77
C ASN A 149 -17.46 -2.37 -6.26
N ALA A 150 -18.09 -3.42 -5.73
CA ALA A 150 -19.45 -3.84 -6.09
C ALA A 150 -20.51 -2.75 -5.84
N GLU A 151 -20.35 -1.93 -4.81
CA GLU A 151 -21.27 -0.81 -4.54
C GLU A 151 -21.21 0.24 -5.66
N ARG A 152 -20.00 0.68 -6.05
CA ARG A 152 -19.83 1.64 -7.16
C ARG A 152 -20.28 1.06 -8.49
N VAL A 153 -20.06 -0.24 -8.71
CA VAL A 153 -20.50 -0.93 -9.92
C VAL A 153 -22.02 -0.93 -10.04
N ARG A 154 -22.73 -1.26 -8.96
CA ARG A 154 -24.20 -1.25 -8.94
C ARG A 154 -24.80 0.14 -9.10
N ASN A 155 -24.20 1.15 -8.47
CA ASN A 155 -24.78 2.50 -8.47
C ASN A 155 -24.60 3.25 -9.79
N PHE A 156 -23.61 2.88 -10.61
CA PHE A 156 -23.28 3.61 -11.85
C PHE A 156 -23.34 2.75 -13.13
N ASN A 157 -23.88 1.51 -13.07
CA ASN A 157 -23.79 0.55 -14.17
C ASN A 157 -22.35 0.42 -14.70
N PHE A 158 -21.38 0.46 -13.77
CA PHE A 158 -19.98 0.65 -14.09
C PHE A 158 -19.48 -0.55 -14.90
N LYS A 159 -18.82 -0.30 -16.03
CA LYS A 159 -18.22 -1.37 -16.85
C LYS A 159 -17.12 -2.09 -16.03
N PRO A 160 -16.95 -3.42 -16.18
CA PRO A 160 -15.89 -4.17 -15.48
C PRO A 160 -14.50 -3.53 -15.61
N MET A 161 -13.60 -3.80 -14.66
CA MET A 161 -12.22 -3.24 -14.62
C MET A 161 -11.47 -3.31 -15.97
N LEU A 162 -11.84 -4.25 -16.86
CA LEU A 162 -11.37 -4.34 -18.25
C LEU A 162 -11.43 -3.02 -19.04
N PHE A 163 -12.36 -2.11 -18.71
CA PHE A 163 -12.51 -0.82 -19.42
C PHE A 163 -12.01 0.38 -18.61
N ALA A 164 -11.45 0.15 -17.42
CA ALA A 164 -11.00 1.20 -16.53
C ALA A 164 -9.69 1.87 -16.99
N GLY A 165 -9.00 1.31 -18.00
CA GLY A 165 -7.78 1.89 -18.57
C GLY A 165 -6.67 2.07 -17.54
N ALA A 166 -6.55 1.10 -16.62
CA ALA A 166 -5.57 1.14 -15.53
C ALA A 166 -4.12 0.98 -16.03
N HIS A 167 -3.93 0.55 -17.26
CA HIS A 167 -2.65 0.37 -17.96
C HIS A 167 -2.97 0.18 -19.44
#